data_AF-A0A198A513-F1
#
_entry.id   AF-A0A198A513-F1
#
_cell.length_a   1.000
_cell.length_b   1.000
_cell.length_c   1.000
_cell.angle_alpha   90.00
_cell.angle_beta   90.00
_cell.angle_gamma   90.00
#
_symmetry.space_group_name_H-M   'P 1'
#
loop_
_entity.id
_entity.type
_entity.pdbx_description
1 polymer ?
#
loop_
_entity_poly.entity_id
_entity_poly.type
_entity_poly.pdbx_seq_one_letter_code
_entity_poly.pdbx_strand_id
1 'polypeptide(L)'
;MEKVRISPMQMALIMHPTILATAALSVPSITMKVAGTDMWMAPILSSLVGLLTIYIVYHLHMKFPDDTFVQYVPRIVGRFAGALVSFMYVLAFLYSASITVREYGEFISGNFLLNTPMLFVVTPIIAVCAYALYEGIEVLARSTQILIPVAILIIFAMVIALIPDFQLKQMHPILGNGPLPPLLGSIVPASWFSQFFILSFLYPYLSKKELGMKWSIYSVLAVMITMLAINLPILLTFGALTPAMNYPFLVAVRYISLSDFAEHLESLLMAIWLLGIFVKIAMVYYLVLQGTAQLFKLSDYRPLIIPMGFLIILCSIWIAPDFQQMNHALSTSIPFFSLLMQVVVPACLLVTVVVKGRILRR
;
A
#
# COMPACT_ATOMS: atom_id res chain seq x y z
N MET A 1 -11.22 19.13 13.70
CA MET A 1 -10.70 18.39 12.52
C MET A 1 -10.28 19.37 11.45
N GLU A 2 -9.08 19.21 10.91
CA GLU A 2 -8.44 20.13 9.95
C GLU A 2 -9.37 20.51 8.80
N LYS A 3 -9.43 21.82 8.48
CA LYS A 3 -10.01 22.33 7.21
C LYS A 3 -9.03 22.15 6.04
N VAL A 4 -8.23 21.10 6.06
CA VAL A 4 -7.23 20.82 5.02
C VAL A 4 -7.96 20.26 3.81
N ARG A 5 -7.68 20.84 2.63
CA ARG A 5 -8.27 20.42 1.36
C ARG A 5 -7.18 19.90 0.44
N ILE A 6 -7.14 18.59 0.22
CA ILE A 6 -6.27 18.00 -0.80
C ILE A 6 -6.99 17.95 -2.15
N SER A 7 -6.27 18.17 -3.24
CA SER A 7 -6.85 18.00 -4.57
C SER A 7 -7.06 16.50 -4.90
N PRO A 8 -8.04 16.15 -5.75
CA PRO A 8 -8.23 14.77 -6.21
C PRO A 8 -6.98 14.15 -6.84
N MET A 9 -6.18 14.96 -7.55
CA MET A 9 -4.90 14.53 -8.10
C MET A 9 -3.87 14.23 -7.00
N GLN A 10 -3.73 15.10 -6.00
CA GLN A 10 -2.83 14.87 -4.87
C GLN A 10 -3.21 13.60 -4.09
N MET A 11 -4.50 13.35 -3.89
CA MET A 11 -5.00 12.10 -3.30
C MET A 11 -4.56 10.89 -4.13
N ALA A 12 -4.76 10.93 -5.45
CA ALA A 12 -4.35 9.85 -6.35
C ALA A 12 -2.83 9.62 -6.34
N LEU A 13 -2.05 10.70 -6.23
CA LEU A 13 -0.59 10.65 -6.13
C LEU A 13 -0.16 10.02 -4.80
N ILE A 14 -0.70 10.43 -3.65
CA ILE A 14 -0.39 9.82 -2.34
C ILE A 14 -0.56 8.29 -2.37
N MET A 15 -1.63 7.80 -3.01
CA MET A 15 -1.92 6.37 -3.05
C MET A 15 -0.87 5.55 -3.81
N HIS A 16 -0.18 6.15 -4.79
CA HIS A 16 0.80 5.44 -5.61
C HIS A 16 1.97 4.84 -4.80
N PRO A 17 2.79 5.63 -4.07
CA PRO A 17 3.84 5.08 -3.22
C PRO A 17 3.30 4.35 -1.99
N THR A 18 2.11 4.74 -1.49
CA THR A 18 1.46 4.03 -0.37
C THR A 18 1.27 2.55 -0.68
N ILE A 19 0.95 2.22 -1.93
CA ILE A 19 0.80 0.83 -2.37
C ILE A 19 2.14 0.27 -2.85
N LEU A 20 2.82 0.98 -3.76
CA LEU A 20 3.97 0.44 -4.49
C LEU A 20 5.24 0.27 -3.64
N ALA A 21 5.45 1.08 -2.60
CA ALA A 21 6.73 1.09 -1.88
C ALA A 21 7.14 -0.31 -1.39
N THR A 22 6.23 -1.09 -0.79
CA THR A 22 6.56 -2.47 -0.40
C THR A 22 6.15 -3.51 -1.45
N ALA A 23 5.14 -3.21 -2.28
CA ALA A 23 4.72 -4.13 -3.34
C ALA A 23 5.84 -4.39 -4.35
N ALA A 24 6.52 -3.32 -4.79
CA ALA A 24 7.61 -3.39 -5.77
C ALA A 24 8.74 -4.33 -5.34
N LEU A 25 9.02 -4.40 -4.03
CA LEU A 25 10.11 -5.19 -3.50
C LEU A 25 9.79 -6.69 -3.45
N SER A 26 8.63 -7.07 -2.91
CA SER A 26 8.37 -8.47 -2.55
C SER A 26 7.38 -9.19 -3.47
N VAL A 27 6.43 -8.45 -4.09
CA VAL A 27 5.36 -9.04 -4.90
C VAL A 27 5.88 -9.86 -6.09
N PRO A 28 6.93 -9.44 -6.84
CA PRO A 28 7.40 -10.25 -7.96
C PRO A 28 7.80 -11.68 -7.52
N SER A 29 8.49 -11.81 -6.38
CA SER A 29 8.91 -13.10 -5.82
C SER A 29 7.72 -13.93 -5.36
N ILE A 30 6.81 -13.32 -4.60
CA ILE A 30 5.65 -14.02 -4.04
C ILE A 30 4.70 -14.49 -5.14
N THR A 31 4.41 -13.63 -6.11
CA THR A 31 3.54 -13.98 -7.23
C THR A 31 4.18 -15.04 -8.12
N MET A 32 5.49 -14.97 -8.41
CA MET A 32 6.17 -16.00 -9.20
C MET A 32 6.09 -17.39 -8.55
N LYS A 33 6.16 -17.47 -7.21
CA LYS A 33 6.03 -18.74 -6.47
C LYS A 33 4.70 -19.45 -6.71
N VAL A 34 3.63 -18.70 -6.94
CA VAL A 34 2.26 -19.23 -7.06
C VAL A 34 1.80 -19.29 -8.52
N ALA A 35 1.97 -18.20 -9.27
CA ALA A 35 1.52 -18.07 -10.65
C ALA A 35 2.53 -18.61 -11.68
N GLY A 36 3.77 -18.88 -11.29
CA GLY A 36 4.84 -19.21 -12.24
C GLY A 36 5.00 -18.12 -13.30
N THR A 37 5.28 -18.52 -14.53
CA THR A 37 5.50 -17.62 -15.67
C THR A 37 4.31 -16.71 -15.97
N ASP A 38 3.10 -17.05 -15.53
CA ASP A 38 1.90 -16.22 -15.67
C ASP A 38 1.78 -15.11 -14.60
N MET A 39 2.83 -14.88 -13.79
CA MET A 39 2.87 -13.83 -12.77
C MET A 39 2.61 -12.41 -13.31
N TRP A 40 2.84 -12.19 -14.61
CA TRP A 40 2.56 -10.91 -15.26
C TRP A 40 1.06 -10.58 -15.29
N MET A 41 0.17 -11.58 -15.21
CA MET A 41 -1.27 -11.37 -15.16
C MET A 41 -1.75 -10.88 -13.78
N ALA A 42 -0.97 -11.15 -12.72
CA ALA A 42 -1.42 -10.91 -11.35
C ALA A 42 -1.74 -9.44 -11.05
N PRO A 43 -0.95 -8.43 -11.47
CA PRO A 43 -1.33 -7.02 -11.26
C PRO A 43 -2.65 -6.64 -11.94
N ILE A 44 -2.94 -7.19 -13.12
CA ILE A 44 -4.18 -6.92 -13.87
C ILE A 44 -5.38 -7.49 -13.09
N LEU A 45 -5.32 -8.76 -12.70
CA LEU A 45 -6.38 -9.41 -11.93
C LEU A 45 -6.58 -8.74 -10.56
N SER A 46 -5.48 -8.37 -9.89
CA SER A 46 -5.50 -7.71 -8.60
C SER A 46 -6.10 -6.30 -8.65
N SER A 47 -5.90 -5.59 -9.76
CA SER A 47 -6.46 -4.24 -9.93
C SER A 47 -7.99 -4.22 -9.89
N LEU A 48 -8.65 -5.34 -10.24
CA LEU A 48 -10.10 -5.49 -10.12
C LEU A 48 -10.56 -5.35 -8.67
N VAL A 49 -9.77 -5.85 -7.72
CA VAL A 49 -10.04 -5.68 -6.28
C VAL A 49 -9.85 -4.22 -5.86
N GLY A 50 -8.86 -3.52 -6.42
CA GLY A 50 -8.68 -2.07 -6.20
C GLY A 50 -9.86 -1.25 -6.72
N LEU A 51 -10.33 -1.54 -7.95
CA LEU A 51 -11.51 -0.92 -8.54
C LEU A 51 -12.77 -1.20 -7.71
N LEU A 52 -12.96 -2.46 -7.29
CA LEU A 52 -14.07 -2.85 -6.41
C LEU A 52 -14.01 -2.12 -5.06
N THR A 53 -12.82 -2.01 -4.47
CA THR A 53 -12.63 -1.31 -3.20
C THR A 53 -13.02 0.15 -3.32
N ILE A 54 -12.53 0.84 -4.36
CA ILE A 54 -12.89 2.25 -4.64
C ILE A 54 -14.38 2.41 -4.87
N TYR A 55 -14.99 1.52 -5.65
CA TYR A 55 -16.43 1.53 -5.85
C TYR A 55 -17.17 1.50 -4.51
N ILE A 56 -16.81 0.57 -3.63
CA ILE A 56 -17.43 0.41 -2.31
C ILE A 56 -17.25 1.68 -1.46
N VAL A 57 -16.00 2.13 -1.29
CA VAL A 57 -15.71 3.26 -0.38
C VAL A 57 -16.25 4.59 -0.91
N TYR A 58 -16.25 4.80 -2.23
CA TYR A 58 -16.83 6.00 -2.83
C TYR A 58 -18.35 6.03 -2.66
N HIS A 59 -19.04 4.90 -2.87
CA HIS A 59 -20.49 4.85 -2.68
C HIS A 59 -20.91 5.00 -1.21
N LEU A 60 -20.09 4.51 -0.25
CA LEU A 60 -20.27 4.84 1.16
C LEU A 60 -20.06 6.33 1.43
N HIS A 61 -18.99 6.92 0.88
CA HIS A 61 -18.73 8.35 1.01
C HIS A 61 -19.87 9.21 0.45
N MET A 62 -20.48 8.85 -0.69
CA MET A 62 -21.64 9.59 -1.22
C MET A 62 -22.85 9.59 -0.27
N LYS A 63 -22.97 8.60 0.63
CA LYS A 63 -24.01 8.54 1.66
C LYS A 63 -23.64 9.32 2.91
N PHE A 64 -22.34 9.45 3.19
CA PHE A 64 -21.79 10.13 4.36
C PHE A 64 -20.63 11.06 3.95
N PRO A 65 -20.90 12.15 3.23
CA PRO A 65 -19.87 12.92 2.52
C PRO A 65 -18.90 13.70 3.41
N ASP A 66 -19.23 13.89 4.68
CA ASP A 66 -18.41 14.65 5.63
C ASP A 66 -17.82 13.75 6.73
N ASP A 67 -18.13 12.45 6.70
CA ASP A 67 -17.66 11.47 7.66
C ASP A 67 -16.59 10.57 7.04
N THR A 68 -15.57 10.27 7.81
CA THR A 68 -14.64 9.16 7.52
C THR A 68 -15.26 7.81 7.93
N PHE A 69 -14.58 6.72 7.57
CA PHE A 69 -15.00 5.36 7.91
C PHE A 69 -15.36 5.17 9.40
N VAL A 70 -14.49 5.58 10.32
CA VAL A 70 -14.71 5.44 11.77
C VAL A 70 -15.93 6.24 12.26
N GLN A 71 -16.27 7.34 11.57
CA GLN A 71 -17.39 8.19 11.96
C GLN A 71 -18.74 7.68 11.44
N TYR A 72 -18.81 7.20 10.19
CA TYR A 72 -20.08 6.75 9.63
C TYR A 72 -20.47 5.33 10.05
N VAL A 73 -19.52 4.47 10.43
CA VAL A 73 -19.83 3.07 10.82
C VAL A 73 -20.86 2.98 11.96
N PRO A 74 -20.72 3.72 13.08
CA PRO A 74 -21.75 3.80 14.12
C PRO A 74 -23.13 4.25 13.63
N ARG A 75 -23.20 5.04 12.55
CA ARG A 75 -24.47 5.49 11.95
C ARG A 75 -25.16 4.38 11.15
N ILE A 76 -24.39 3.42 10.64
CA ILE A 76 -24.92 2.30 9.82
C ILE A 76 -25.42 1.15 10.70
N VAL A 77 -24.58 0.69 11.64
CA VAL A 77 -24.84 -0.53 12.44
C VAL A 77 -25.21 -0.25 13.90
N GLY A 78 -25.30 1.02 14.29
CA GLY A 78 -25.62 1.45 15.66
C GLY A 78 -24.38 1.72 16.51
N ARG A 79 -24.58 2.42 17.63
CA ARG A 79 -23.50 2.98 18.46
C ARG A 79 -22.54 1.93 19.01
N PHE A 80 -23.06 0.83 19.58
CA PHE A 80 -22.23 -0.20 20.21
C PHE A 80 -21.46 -1.04 19.18
N ALA A 81 -22.18 -1.66 18.24
CA ALA A 81 -21.57 -2.46 17.19
C ALA A 81 -20.60 -1.63 16.33
N GLY A 82 -20.97 -0.38 16.02
CA GLY A 82 -20.11 0.47 15.21
C GLY A 82 -18.88 1.00 15.94
N ALA A 83 -18.96 1.21 17.26
CA ALA A 83 -17.77 1.51 18.06
C ALA A 83 -16.80 0.31 18.09
N LEU A 84 -17.32 -0.91 18.24
CA LEU A 84 -16.51 -2.14 18.20
C LEU A 84 -15.81 -2.29 16.83
N VAL A 85 -16.56 -2.17 15.73
CA VAL A 85 -15.99 -2.24 14.38
C VAL A 85 -14.93 -1.15 14.20
N SER A 86 -15.23 0.09 14.58
CA SER A 86 -14.27 1.20 14.46
C SER A 86 -12.98 0.95 15.24
N PHE A 87 -13.09 0.42 16.47
CA PHE A 87 -11.93 0.01 17.27
C PHE A 87 -11.10 -1.08 16.59
N MET A 88 -11.75 -2.10 16.01
CA MET A 88 -11.05 -3.15 15.25
C MET A 88 -10.29 -2.58 14.05
N TYR A 89 -10.81 -1.56 13.36
CA TYR A 89 -10.09 -0.89 12.27
C TYR A 89 -8.89 -0.09 12.75
N VAL A 90 -9.01 0.61 13.89
CA VAL A 90 -7.85 1.30 14.50
C VAL A 90 -6.73 0.30 14.82
N LEU A 91 -7.07 -0.86 15.38
CA LEU A 91 -6.11 -1.93 15.61
C LEU A 91 -5.53 -2.48 14.29
N ALA A 92 -6.36 -2.65 13.26
CA ALA A 92 -5.91 -3.10 11.94
C ALA A 92 -4.93 -2.09 11.29
N PHE A 93 -5.16 -0.79 11.45
CA PHE A 93 -4.22 0.23 10.99
C PHE A 93 -2.94 0.24 11.80
N LEU A 94 -3.01 0.04 13.12
CA LEU A 94 -1.82 -0.07 13.97
C LEU A 94 -0.98 -1.28 13.55
N TYR A 95 -1.62 -2.41 13.30
CA TYR A 95 -0.98 -3.60 12.73
C TYR A 95 -0.34 -3.30 11.37
N SER A 96 -1.08 -2.66 10.46
CA SER A 96 -0.59 -2.27 9.13
C SER A 96 0.59 -1.29 9.19
N ALA A 97 0.59 -0.35 10.12
CA ALA A 97 1.69 0.59 10.33
C ALA A 97 2.92 -0.14 10.87
N SER A 98 2.73 -0.99 11.87
CA SER A 98 3.79 -1.77 12.50
C SER A 98 4.47 -2.74 11.52
N ILE A 99 3.68 -3.45 10.69
CA ILE A 99 4.25 -4.36 9.69
C ILE A 99 4.99 -3.59 8.59
N THR A 100 4.48 -2.43 8.16
CA THR A 100 5.17 -1.61 7.15
C THR A 100 6.51 -1.09 7.67
N VAL A 101 6.56 -0.68 8.94
CA VAL A 101 7.80 -0.23 9.59
C VAL A 101 8.77 -1.39 9.79
N ARG A 102 8.26 -2.60 10.08
CA ARG A 102 9.07 -3.81 10.15
C ARG A 102 9.63 -4.20 8.78
N GLU A 103 8.83 -4.16 7.71
CA GLU A 103 9.30 -4.37 6.33
C GLU A 103 10.42 -3.39 5.96
N TYR A 104 10.26 -2.11 6.31
CA TYR A 104 11.29 -1.09 6.15
C TYR A 104 12.57 -1.42 6.93
N GLY A 105 12.44 -1.75 8.21
CA GLY A 105 13.56 -2.09 9.09
C GLY A 105 14.36 -3.29 8.58
N GLU A 106 13.68 -4.37 8.20
CA GLU A 106 14.30 -5.57 7.61
C GLU A 106 15.00 -5.27 6.29
N PHE A 107 14.37 -4.48 5.42
CA PHE A 107 14.96 -4.12 4.13
C PHE A 107 16.26 -3.32 4.29
N ILE A 108 16.24 -2.27 5.13
CA ILE A 108 17.41 -1.41 5.33
C ILE A 108 18.51 -2.14 6.10
N SER A 109 18.16 -2.81 7.21
CA SER A 109 19.15 -3.52 8.03
C SER A 109 19.74 -4.71 7.28
N GLY A 110 18.97 -5.37 6.41
CA GLY A 110 19.42 -6.53 5.65
C GLY A 110 20.20 -6.22 4.36
N ASN A 111 20.13 -5.00 3.82
CA ASN A 111 20.76 -4.66 2.54
C ASN A 111 21.78 -3.52 2.61
N PHE A 112 21.73 -2.66 3.64
CA PHE A 112 22.51 -1.42 3.68
C PHE A 112 23.17 -1.17 5.04
N LEU A 113 22.43 -1.37 6.14
CA LEU A 113 22.90 -1.10 7.50
C LEU A 113 23.06 -2.39 8.32
N LEU A 114 23.88 -3.31 7.80
CA LEU A 114 24.04 -4.69 8.32
C LEU A 114 24.42 -4.79 9.81
N ASN A 115 25.12 -3.79 10.33
CA ASN A 115 25.60 -3.76 11.73
C ASN A 115 24.74 -2.86 12.64
N THR A 116 23.67 -2.26 12.13
CA THR A 116 22.84 -1.33 12.89
C THR A 116 21.61 -2.06 13.43
N PRO A 117 21.36 -2.02 14.75
CA PRO A 117 20.15 -2.63 15.30
C PRO A 117 18.89 -1.97 14.74
N MET A 118 17.87 -2.77 14.43
CA MET A 118 16.63 -2.33 13.78
C MET A 118 15.96 -1.13 14.49
N LEU A 119 16.02 -1.06 15.82
CA LEU A 119 15.49 0.07 16.59
C LEU A 119 16.06 1.43 16.12
N PHE A 120 17.36 1.50 15.85
CA PHE A 120 18.03 2.71 15.37
C PHE A 120 17.73 3.00 13.89
N VAL A 121 17.20 2.04 13.14
CA VAL A 121 16.76 2.20 11.76
C VAL A 121 15.32 2.72 11.71
N VAL A 122 14.40 2.13 12.50
CA VAL A 122 12.97 2.48 12.45
C VAL A 122 12.62 3.76 13.21
N THR A 123 13.40 4.12 14.23
CA THR A 123 13.12 5.33 15.04
C THR A 123 13.24 6.63 14.23
N PRO A 124 14.31 6.85 13.43
CA PRO A 124 14.43 8.05 12.60
C PRO A 124 13.29 8.21 11.60
N ILE A 125 12.88 7.14 10.90
CA ILE A 125 11.80 7.25 9.90
C ILE A 125 10.47 7.61 10.57
N ILE A 126 10.18 7.05 11.76
CA ILE A 126 8.99 7.40 12.53
C ILE A 126 9.05 8.85 13.03
N ALA A 127 10.21 9.34 13.45
CA ALA A 127 10.38 10.74 13.84
C ALA A 127 10.11 11.70 12.67
N VAL A 128 10.61 11.38 11.47
CA VAL A 128 10.35 12.18 10.26
C VAL A 128 8.87 12.13 9.87
N CYS A 129 8.23 10.96 9.94
CA CYS A 129 6.78 10.85 9.72
C CYS A 129 5.98 11.62 10.77
N ALA A 130 6.36 11.55 12.05
CA ALA A 130 5.70 12.29 13.13
C ALA A 130 5.76 13.80 12.90
N TYR A 131 6.92 14.32 12.48
CA TYR A 131 7.07 15.74 12.12
C TYR A 131 6.21 16.12 10.92
N ALA A 132 6.22 15.32 9.84
CA ALA A 132 5.39 15.59 8.67
C ALA A 132 3.88 15.57 9.00
N LEU A 133 3.44 14.67 9.89
CA LEU A 133 2.06 14.58 10.34
C LEU A 133 1.67 15.69 11.32
N TYR A 134 2.62 16.29 12.03
CA TYR A 134 2.37 17.48 12.83
C TYR A 134 2.03 18.68 11.95
N GLU A 135 2.74 18.83 10.83
CA GLU A 135 2.48 19.85 9.80
C GLU A 135 1.23 19.57 8.95
N GLY A 136 0.80 18.30 8.89
CA GLY A 136 -0.46 17.85 8.30
C GLY A 136 -0.31 17.16 6.95
N ILE A 137 -1.43 16.59 6.46
CA ILE A 137 -1.45 15.72 5.27
C ILE A 137 -1.05 16.43 3.97
N GLU A 138 -1.12 17.76 3.92
CA GLU A 138 -0.67 18.53 2.75
C GLU A 138 0.82 18.35 2.46
N VAL A 139 1.65 18.15 3.49
CA VAL A 139 3.08 17.90 3.33
C VAL A 139 3.30 16.61 2.55
N LEU A 140 2.52 15.56 2.83
CA LEU A 140 2.56 14.29 2.10
C LEU A 140 2.10 14.49 0.65
N ALA A 141 1.00 15.22 0.44
CA ALA A 141 0.51 15.55 -0.89
C ALA A 141 1.58 16.25 -1.75
N ARG A 142 2.22 17.30 -1.23
CA ARG A 142 3.24 18.06 -1.95
C ARG A 142 4.50 17.24 -2.18
N SER A 143 4.91 16.43 -1.20
CA SER A 143 6.06 15.52 -1.34
C SER A 143 5.81 14.57 -2.52
N THR A 144 4.65 13.91 -2.58
CA THR A 144 4.36 12.92 -3.62
C THR A 144 4.35 13.50 -5.04
N GLN A 145 3.98 14.77 -5.21
CA GLN A 145 4.03 15.45 -6.51
C GLN A 145 5.44 15.55 -7.08
N ILE A 146 6.45 15.68 -6.22
CA ILE A 146 7.86 15.72 -6.62
C ILE A 146 8.40 14.30 -6.79
N LEU A 147 8.04 13.39 -5.88
CA LEU A 147 8.63 12.05 -5.81
C LEU A 147 8.21 11.12 -6.94
N ILE A 148 6.93 11.14 -7.30
CA ILE A 148 6.37 10.17 -8.26
C ILE A 148 6.96 10.30 -9.66
N PRO A 149 7.09 11.52 -10.24
CA PRO A 149 7.74 11.66 -11.55
C PRO A 149 9.15 11.06 -11.59
N VAL A 150 9.94 11.29 -10.53
CA VAL A 150 11.31 10.77 -10.46
C VAL A 150 11.32 9.25 -10.29
N ALA A 151 10.43 8.70 -9.45
CA ALA A 151 10.30 7.25 -9.30
C ALA A 151 9.89 6.56 -10.60
N ILE A 152 8.94 7.13 -11.33
CA ILE A 152 8.51 6.63 -12.65
C ILE A 152 9.68 6.68 -13.64
N LEU A 153 10.44 7.77 -13.67
CA LEU A 153 11.61 7.89 -14.55
C LEU A 153 12.64 6.80 -14.29
N ILE A 154 12.94 6.48 -13.01
CA ILE A 154 13.87 5.40 -12.66
C ILE A 154 13.33 4.05 -13.11
N ILE A 155 12.04 3.77 -12.90
CA ILE A 155 11.44 2.49 -13.35
C ILE A 155 11.53 2.37 -14.87
N PHE A 156 11.27 3.43 -15.62
CA PHE A 156 11.45 3.42 -17.08
C PHE A 156 12.91 3.22 -17.50
N ALA A 157 13.84 3.91 -16.84
CA ALA A 157 15.27 3.73 -17.09
C ALA A 157 15.72 2.28 -16.82
N MET A 158 15.23 1.69 -15.72
CA MET A 158 15.46 0.29 -15.38
C MET A 158 14.93 -0.66 -16.47
N VAL A 159 13.68 -0.44 -16.92
CA VAL A 159 13.07 -1.24 -17.99
C VAL A 159 13.93 -1.17 -19.25
N ILE A 160 14.31 0.03 -19.69
CA ILE A 160 15.11 0.24 -20.90
C ILE A 160 16.47 -0.46 -20.79
N ALA A 161 17.14 -0.31 -19.65
CA ALA A 161 18.45 -0.91 -19.43
C ALA A 161 18.43 -2.44 -19.42
N LEU A 162 17.31 -3.07 -19.07
CA LEU A 162 17.15 -4.54 -19.07
C LEU A 162 16.70 -5.13 -20.41
N ILE A 163 16.26 -4.30 -21.37
CA ILE A 163 15.79 -4.78 -22.69
C ILE A 163 16.79 -5.74 -23.37
N PRO A 164 18.12 -5.48 -23.37
CA PRO A 164 19.08 -6.37 -24.02
C PRO A 164 19.09 -7.79 -23.44
N ASP A 165 18.73 -7.96 -22.17
CA ASP A 165 18.73 -9.25 -21.46
C ASP A 165 17.37 -9.95 -21.49
N PHE A 166 16.34 -9.36 -22.11
CA PHE A 166 15.00 -9.95 -22.13
C PHE A 166 14.97 -11.25 -22.93
N GLN A 167 14.55 -12.31 -22.25
CA GLN A 167 14.32 -13.61 -22.86
C GLN A 167 12.81 -13.87 -22.94
N LEU A 168 12.18 -13.57 -24.09
CA LEU A 168 10.74 -13.77 -24.30
C LEU A 168 10.27 -15.22 -24.02
N LYS A 169 11.16 -16.21 -24.18
CA LYS A 169 10.88 -17.60 -23.82
C LYS A 169 10.49 -17.78 -22.35
N GLN A 170 10.88 -16.88 -21.45
CA GLN A 170 10.52 -16.92 -20.03
C GLN A 170 9.02 -16.72 -19.79
N MET A 171 8.28 -16.14 -20.75
CA MET A 171 6.82 -16.04 -20.68
C MET A 171 6.10 -17.31 -21.11
N HIS A 172 6.80 -18.26 -21.73
CA HIS A 172 6.21 -19.47 -22.27
C HIS A 172 6.41 -20.68 -21.35
N PRO A 173 5.46 -21.62 -21.32
CA PRO A 173 4.12 -21.53 -21.94
C PRO A 173 3.20 -20.56 -21.18
N ILE A 174 2.41 -19.76 -21.92
CA ILE A 174 1.36 -18.90 -21.35
C ILE A 174 0.20 -19.79 -20.92
N LEU A 175 -0.24 -19.68 -19.67
CA LEU A 175 -1.28 -20.52 -19.07
C LEU A 175 -0.99 -22.02 -19.18
N GLY A 176 0.28 -22.42 -19.16
CA GLY A 176 0.68 -23.83 -19.30
C GLY A 176 0.14 -24.74 -18.19
N ASN A 177 -0.09 -24.17 -17.01
CA ASN A 177 -0.70 -24.86 -15.86
C ASN A 177 -2.18 -24.49 -15.66
N GLY A 178 -2.83 -23.95 -16.70
CA GLY A 178 -4.21 -23.46 -16.68
C GLY A 178 -4.36 -22.07 -16.02
N PRO A 179 -5.61 -21.58 -15.88
CA PRO A 179 -5.89 -20.23 -15.37
C PRO A 179 -5.87 -20.13 -13.83
N LEU A 180 -5.85 -21.26 -13.11
CA LEU A 180 -5.92 -21.25 -11.64
C LEU A 180 -4.66 -20.65 -10.98
N PRO A 181 -3.42 -20.99 -11.38
CA PRO A 181 -2.21 -20.40 -10.80
C PRO A 181 -2.14 -18.87 -10.86
N PRO A 182 -2.36 -18.18 -12.01
CA PRO A 182 -2.35 -16.72 -12.02
C PRO A 182 -3.51 -16.10 -11.21
N LEU A 183 -4.66 -16.78 -11.13
CA LEU A 183 -5.76 -16.34 -10.26
C LEU A 183 -5.36 -16.39 -8.77
N LEU A 184 -4.77 -17.50 -8.32
CA LEU A 184 -4.29 -17.63 -6.93
C LEU A 184 -3.12 -16.70 -6.64
N GLY A 185 -2.18 -16.57 -7.58
CA GLY A 185 -1.04 -15.65 -7.46
C GLY A 185 -1.43 -14.18 -7.46
N SER A 186 -2.67 -13.85 -7.85
CA SER A 186 -3.22 -12.50 -7.74
C SER A 186 -3.74 -12.14 -6.35
N ILE A 187 -3.99 -13.12 -5.46
CA ILE A 187 -4.56 -12.86 -4.11
C ILE A 187 -3.65 -11.95 -3.28
N VAL A 188 -2.34 -12.20 -3.34
CA VAL A 188 -1.35 -11.39 -2.59
C VAL A 188 -1.36 -9.95 -3.10
N PRO A 189 -1.05 -9.62 -4.38
CA PRO A 189 -1.13 -8.25 -4.86
C PRO A 189 -2.53 -7.62 -4.73
N ALA A 190 -3.61 -8.39 -4.78
CA ALA A 190 -4.96 -7.89 -4.52
C ALA A 190 -5.11 -7.27 -3.12
N SER A 191 -4.40 -7.80 -2.12
CA SER A 191 -4.36 -7.21 -0.76
C SER A 191 -3.59 -5.89 -0.67
N TRP A 192 -2.67 -5.62 -1.60
CA TRP A 192 -2.07 -4.29 -1.75
C TRP A 192 -3.04 -3.35 -2.45
N PHE A 193 -3.75 -3.81 -3.48
CA PHE A 193 -4.80 -3.02 -4.12
C PHE A 193 -5.99 -2.73 -3.20
N SER A 194 -6.31 -3.59 -2.23
CA SER A 194 -7.36 -3.29 -1.25
C SER A 194 -7.00 -2.10 -0.35
N GLN A 195 -5.73 -1.69 -0.28
CA GLN A 195 -5.33 -0.49 0.47
C GLN A 195 -5.87 0.80 -0.15
N PHE A 196 -6.46 0.76 -1.35
CA PHE A 196 -7.32 1.85 -1.82
C PHE A 196 -8.50 2.15 -0.88
N PHE A 197 -8.80 1.27 0.07
CA PHE A 197 -9.69 1.55 1.20
C PHE A 197 -9.31 2.80 2.00
N ILE A 198 -8.02 3.17 2.03
CA ILE A 198 -7.51 4.39 2.67
C ILE A 198 -8.24 5.64 2.18
N LEU A 199 -8.75 5.63 0.94
CA LEU A 199 -9.54 6.72 0.38
C LEU A 199 -10.81 7.03 1.19
N SER A 200 -11.34 6.08 1.95
CA SER A 200 -12.45 6.31 2.90
C SER A 200 -12.14 7.33 4.00
N PHE A 201 -10.85 7.59 4.27
CA PHE A 201 -10.39 8.63 5.17
C PHE A 201 -10.02 9.94 4.46
N LEU A 202 -9.79 9.90 3.14
CA LEU A 202 -9.33 11.04 2.35
C LEU A 202 -10.47 11.76 1.64
N TYR A 203 -11.52 11.04 1.22
CA TYR A 203 -12.64 11.63 0.50
C TYR A 203 -13.32 12.82 1.20
N PRO A 204 -13.55 12.82 2.53
CA PRO A 204 -14.14 13.97 3.22
C PRO A 204 -13.35 15.27 3.07
N TYR A 205 -12.04 15.17 2.82
CA TYR A 205 -11.10 16.29 2.74
C TYR A 205 -10.77 16.71 1.29
N LEU A 206 -11.49 16.21 0.30
CA LEU A 206 -11.28 16.60 -1.10
C LEU A 206 -11.77 18.03 -1.37
N SER A 207 -10.96 18.80 -2.12
CA SER A 207 -11.36 20.13 -2.59
C SER A 207 -12.49 20.10 -3.64
N LYS A 208 -12.55 19.05 -4.46
CA LYS A 208 -13.56 18.79 -5.50
C LYS A 208 -14.05 17.35 -5.39
N LYS A 209 -15.10 17.13 -4.59
CA LYS A 209 -15.59 15.78 -4.22
C LYS A 209 -16.09 15.00 -5.45
N GLU A 210 -16.68 15.69 -6.43
CA GLU A 210 -17.24 15.10 -7.66
C GLU A 210 -16.18 14.44 -8.56
N LEU A 211 -14.92 14.86 -8.44
CA LEU A 211 -13.80 14.28 -9.20
C LEU A 211 -13.14 13.12 -8.43
N GLY A 212 -13.57 12.81 -7.21
CA GLY A 212 -12.97 11.80 -6.34
C GLY A 212 -12.90 10.42 -6.99
N MET A 213 -14.01 9.94 -7.57
CA MET A 213 -14.05 8.63 -8.25
C MET A 213 -13.09 8.57 -9.43
N LYS A 214 -13.13 9.58 -10.30
CA LYS A 214 -12.31 9.64 -11.52
C LYS A 214 -10.82 9.50 -11.20
N TRP A 215 -10.33 10.30 -10.24
CA TRP A 215 -8.92 10.26 -9.85
C TRP A 215 -8.54 9.01 -9.07
N SER A 216 -9.49 8.41 -8.34
CA SER A 216 -9.27 7.11 -7.68
C SER A 216 -9.04 6.00 -8.72
N ILE A 217 -9.84 5.96 -9.79
CA ILE A 217 -9.66 5.02 -10.90
C ILE A 217 -8.30 5.22 -11.59
N TYR A 218 -7.93 6.48 -11.87
CA TYR A 218 -6.61 6.77 -12.45
C TYR A 218 -5.46 6.32 -11.55
N SER A 219 -5.61 6.44 -10.23
CA SER A 219 -4.61 5.94 -9.28
C SER A 219 -4.47 4.42 -9.36
N VAL A 220 -5.58 3.65 -9.41
CA VAL A 220 -5.54 2.18 -9.57
C VAL A 220 -4.82 1.79 -10.85
N LEU A 221 -5.18 2.43 -11.97
CA LEU A 221 -4.57 2.13 -13.26
C LEU A 221 -3.08 2.48 -13.27
N ALA A 222 -2.69 3.61 -12.67
CA ALA A 222 -1.29 4.00 -12.54
C ALA A 222 -0.49 2.98 -11.71
N VAL A 223 -1.04 2.51 -10.58
CA VAL A 223 -0.42 1.47 -9.75
C VAL A 223 -0.32 0.14 -10.51
N MET A 224 -1.38 -0.29 -11.20
CA MET A 224 -1.39 -1.49 -12.03
C MET A 224 -0.32 -1.44 -13.12
N ILE A 225 -0.25 -0.34 -13.88
CA ILE A 225 0.74 -0.16 -14.95
C ILE A 225 2.16 -0.16 -14.36
N THR A 226 2.38 0.50 -13.23
CA THR A 226 3.69 0.54 -12.58
C THR A 226 4.11 -0.85 -12.08
N MET A 227 3.19 -1.62 -11.47
CA MET A 227 3.48 -3.00 -11.07
C MET A 227 3.78 -3.90 -12.27
N LEU A 228 3.09 -3.73 -13.40
CA LEU A 228 3.41 -4.45 -14.64
C LEU A 228 4.80 -4.07 -15.16
N ALA A 229 5.13 -2.78 -15.17
CA ALA A 229 6.44 -2.27 -15.59
C ALA A 229 7.59 -2.76 -14.69
N ILE A 230 7.30 -3.22 -13.48
CA ILE A 230 8.27 -3.87 -12.59
C ILE A 230 8.31 -5.38 -12.83
N ASN A 231 7.15 -6.04 -12.82
CA ASN A 231 7.05 -7.50 -12.89
C ASN A 231 7.52 -8.07 -14.23
N LEU A 232 7.19 -7.43 -15.35
CA LEU A 232 7.51 -7.95 -16.68
C LEU A 232 9.03 -8.00 -16.94
N PRO A 233 9.81 -6.91 -16.72
CA PRO A 233 11.27 -6.99 -16.86
C PRO A 233 11.89 -8.06 -15.98
N ILE A 234 11.44 -8.16 -14.72
CA ILE A 234 11.96 -9.17 -13.78
C ILE A 234 11.70 -10.59 -14.30
N LEU A 235 10.48 -10.87 -14.78
CA LEU A 235 10.13 -12.15 -15.39
C LEU A 235 10.99 -12.45 -16.64
N LEU A 236 11.12 -11.47 -17.53
CA LEU A 236 11.82 -11.63 -18.82
C LEU A 236 13.33 -11.81 -18.65
N THR A 237 13.93 -11.18 -17.64
CA THR A 237 15.37 -11.29 -17.36
C THR A 237 15.68 -12.52 -16.51
N PHE A 238 14.96 -12.71 -15.40
CA PHE A 238 15.34 -13.70 -14.37
C PHE A 238 14.52 -14.98 -14.39
N GLY A 239 13.30 -14.96 -14.93
CA GLY A 239 12.44 -16.13 -15.02
C GLY A 239 12.36 -16.93 -13.72
N ALA A 240 12.65 -18.24 -13.81
CA ALA A 240 12.61 -19.19 -12.71
C ALA A 240 13.52 -18.87 -11.50
N LEU A 241 14.46 -17.92 -11.61
CA LEU A 241 15.29 -17.47 -10.49
C LEU A 241 14.56 -16.49 -9.55
N THR A 242 13.51 -15.82 -10.04
CA THR A 242 12.76 -14.79 -9.30
C THR A 242 12.27 -15.24 -7.91
N PRO A 243 11.75 -16.47 -7.71
CA PRO A 243 11.31 -16.96 -6.40
C PRO A 243 12.41 -17.04 -5.33
N ALA A 244 13.67 -17.18 -5.74
CA ALA A 244 14.82 -17.27 -4.84
C ALA A 244 15.30 -15.89 -4.36
N MET A 245 14.83 -14.82 -4.98
CA MET A 245 15.19 -13.45 -4.63
C MET A 245 14.20 -12.91 -3.59
N ASN A 246 14.70 -12.41 -2.47
CA ASN A 246 13.87 -11.74 -1.47
C ASN A 246 13.30 -10.42 -2.01
N TYR A 247 14.12 -9.68 -2.76
CA TYR A 247 13.78 -8.38 -3.33
C TYR A 247 14.12 -8.31 -4.84
N PRO A 248 13.33 -8.97 -5.72
CA PRO A 248 13.67 -9.05 -7.15
C PRO A 248 13.88 -7.70 -7.83
N PHE A 249 13.15 -6.66 -7.44
CA PHE A 249 13.34 -5.31 -7.97
C PHE A 249 14.71 -4.72 -7.62
N LEU A 250 15.19 -4.92 -6.38
CA LEU A 250 16.54 -4.50 -5.99
C LEU A 250 17.62 -5.30 -6.74
N VAL A 251 17.40 -6.61 -6.92
CA VAL A 251 18.31 -7.48 -7.69
C VAL A 251 18.39 -7.02 -9.15
N ALA A 252 17.27 -6.66 -9.76
CA ALA A 252 17.23 -6.12 -11.12
C ALA A 252 18.06 -4.83 -11.27
N VAL A 253 17.96 -3.92 -10.30
CA VAL A 253 18.72 -2.67 -10.31
C VAL A 253 20.22 -2.89 -10.09
N ARG A 254 20.58 -3.81 -9.20
CA ARG A 254 21.98 -4.23 -8.99
C ARG A 254 22.56 -4.89 -10.23
N TYR A 255 21.77 -5.71 -10.93
CA TYR A 255 22.18 -6.35 -12.18
C TYR A 255 22.55 -5.33 -13.26
N ILE A 256 21.76 -4.24 -13.41
CA ILE A 256 22.09 -3.15 -14.34
C ILE A 256 23.38 -2.42 -13.94
N SER A 257 23.65 -2.30 -12.65
CA SER A 257 24.87 -1.61 -12.18
C SER A 257 26.15 -2.41 -12.46
N LEU A 258 26.02 -3.71 -12.75
CA LEU A 258 27.12 -4.61 -13.10
C LEU A 258 27.37 -4.67 -14.61
N SER A 259 26.43 -4.20 -15.43
CA SER A 259 26.70 -3.91 -16.84
C SER A 259 27.27 -2.50 -16.94
N ASP A 260 28.20 -2.26 -17.86
CA ASP A 260 29.04 -1.03 -17.97
C ASP A 260 28.27 0.31 -18.19
N PHE A 261 26.97 0.34 -17.94
CA PHE A 261 26.05 1.44 -18.23
C PHE A 261 25.97 2.51 -17.13
N ALA A 262 26.03 2.15 -15.84
CA ALA A 262 26.03 3.12 -14.73
C ALA A 262 26.43 2.50 -13.37
N GLU A 263 27.46 3.05 -12.72
CA GLU A 263 27.88 2.63 -11.38
C GLU A 263 26.92 3.14 -10.29
N HIS A 264 26.66 2.33 -9.24
CA HIS A 264 25.92 2.69 -8.02
C HIS A 264 24.44 3.13 -8.18
N LEU A 265 23.72 2.69 -9.24
CA LEU A 265 22.28 2.98 -9.40
C LEU A 265 21.43 2.53 -8.20
N GLU A 266 21.89 1.50 -7.47
CA GLU A 266 21.24 1.03 -6.25
C GLU A 266 21.08 2.12 -5.17
N SER A 267 22.05 3.04 -5.05
CA SER A 267 22.02 4.11 -4.05
C SER A 267 20.99 5.18 -4.41
N LEU A 268 20.91 5.54 -5.70
CA LEU A 268 19.89 6.46 -6.20
C LEU A 268 18.48 5.87 -6.03
N LEU A 269 18.31 4.61 -6.41
CA LEU A 269 17.06 3.87 -6.23
C LEU A 269 16.65 3.84 -4.76
N MET A 270 17.58 3.55 -3.86
CA MET A 270 17.35 3.53 -2.42
C MET A 270 16.86 4.89 -1.92
N ALA A 271 17.47 5.99 -2.36
CA ALA A 271 17.04 7.34 -1.97
C ALA A 271 15.59 7.62 -2.40
N ILE A 272 15.20 7.22 -3.61
CA ILE A 272 13.83 7.40 -4.09
C ILE A 272 12.85 6.49 -3.36
N TRP A 273 13.24 5.23 -3.16
CA TRP A 273 12.44 4.26 -2.44
C TRP A 273 12.21 4.69 -0.98
N LEU A 274 13.22 5.27 -0.32
CA LEU A 274 13.13 5.84 1.02
C LEU A 274 12.05 6.92 1.10
N LEU A 275 11.92 7.74 0.06
CA LEU A 275 10.89 8.77 0.00
C LEU A 275 9.49 8.15 -0.24
N GLY A 276 9.40 7.08 -1.03
CA GLY A 276 8.16 6.33 -1.23
C GLY A 276 7.67 5.63 0.05
N ILE A 277 8.57 4.94 0.75
CA ILE A 277 8.24 4.26 2.02
C ILE A 277 7.94 5.27 3.13
N PHE A 278 8.59 6.45 3.14
CA PHE A 278 8.21 7.56 4.02
C PHE A 278 6.75 7.95 3.85
N VAL A 279 6.29 8.13 2.59
CA VAL A 279 4.88 8.45 2.32
C VAL A 279 3.97 7.32 2.81
N LYS A 280 4.33 6.07 2.51
CA LYS A 280 3.53 4.91 2.95
C LYS A 280 3.40 4.88 4.48
N ILE A 281 4.52 4.93 5.21
CA ILE A 281 4.55 4.89 6.67
C ILE A 281 3.75 6.07 7.25
N ALA A 282 3.97 7.28 6.73
CA ALA A 282 3.23 8.46 7.19
C ALA A 282 1.72 8.31 6.95
N MET A 283 1.30 7.72 5.82
CA MET A 283 -0.12 7.50 5.52
C MET A 283 -0.76 6.47 6.45
N VAL A 284 -0.15 5.30 6.68
CA VAL A 284 -0.72 4.31 7.60
C VAL A 284 -0.67 4.78 9.05
N TYR A 285 0.33 5.57 9.43
CA TYR A 285 0.41 6.22 10.73
C TYR A 285 -0.68 7.30 10.90
N TYR A 286 -0.95 8.10 9.87
CA TYR A 286 -2.06 9.05 9.85
C TYR A 286 -3.41 8.37 10.11
N LEU A 287 -3.64 7.17 9.55
CA LEU A 287 -4.88 6.42 9.80
C LEU A 287 -5.02 5.97 11.25
N VAL A 288 -3.93 5.55 11.90
CA VAL A 288 -3.92 5.24 13.34
C VAL A 288 -4.30 6.48 14.14
N LEU A 289 -3.68 7.63 13.83
CA LEU A 289 -3.92 8.89 14.52
C LEU A 289 -5.36 9.39 14.35
N GLN A 290 -5.83 9.49 13.11
CA GLN A 290 -7.19 9.93 12.80
C GLN A 290 -8.23 8.98 13.35
N GLY A 291 -8.08 7.68 13.10
CA GLY A 291 -9.03 6.68 13.58
C GLY A 291 -9.14 6.67 15.10
N THR A 292 -8.01 6.78 15.81
CA THR A 292 -8.00 6.88 17.27
C THR A 292 -8.65 8.18 17.76
N ALA A 293 -8.28 9.33 17.17
CA ALA A 293 -8.87 10.61 17.53
C ALA A 293 -10.39 10.60 17.33
N GLN A 294 -10.89 10.07 16.22
CA GLN A 294 -12.32 9.98 15.93
C GLN A 294 -13.06 9.00 16.84
N LEU A 295 -12.45 7.85 17.12
CA LEU A 295 -13.02 6.84 18.01
C LEU A 295 -13.24 7.39 19.43
N PHE A 296 -12.25 8.12 19.95
CA PHE A 296 -12.31 8.76 21.26
C PHE A 296 -12.89 10.19 21.23
N LYS A 297 -13.37 10.64 20.05
CA LYS A 297 -13.97 11.97 19.84
C LYS A 297 -13.07 13.14 20.25
N LEU A 298 -11.77 13.00 20.07
CA LEU A 298 -10.80 14.07 20.24
C LEU A 298 -10.98 15.12 19.14
N SER A 299 -10.76 16.38 19.48
CA SER A 299 -10.87 17.50 18.53
C SER A 299 -9.73 17.53 17.50
N ASP A 300 -8.57 16.97 17.88
CA ASP A 300 -7.32 16.94 17.14
C ASP A 300 -6.57 15.61 17.38
N TYR A 301 -5.85 15.13 16.37
CA TYR A 301 -5.03 13.93 16.42
C TYR A 301 -3.58 14.22 16.85
N ARG A 302 -3.12 15.49 16.78
CA ARG A 302 -1.72 15.86 17.07
C ARG A 302 -1.21 15.41 18.44
N PRO A 303 -1.99 15.46 19.54
CA PRO A 303 -1.55 14.92 20.83
C PRO A 303 -1.25 13.41 20.82
N LEU A 304 -1.80 12.67 19.85
CA LEU A 304 -1.58 11.24 19.70
C LEU A 304 -0.32 10.89 18.90
N ILE A 305 0.33 11.87 18.26
CA ILE A 305 1.51 11.63 17.41
C ILE A 305 2.55 10.85 18.21
N ILE A 306 3.13 11.44 19.26
CA ILE A 306 4.21 10.78 20.00
C ILE A 306 3.79 9.43 20.62
N PRO A 307 2.65 9.32 21.34
CA PRO A 307 2.24 8.03 21.91
C PRO A 307 2.03 6.93 20.87
N MET A 308 1.38 7.23 19.74
CA MET A 308 1.12 6.24 18.71
C MET A 308 2.37 5.91 17.89
N GLY A 309 3.29 6.87 17.71
CA GLY A 309 4.58 6.63 17.07
C GLY A 309 5.45 5.67 17.89
N PHE A 310 5.51 5.88 19.20
CA PHE A 310 6.17 4.96 20.12
C PHE A 310 5.53 3.56 20.07
N LEU A 311 4.20 3.48 20.07
CA LEU A 311 3.49 2.21 19.97
C LEU A 311 3.77 1.49 18.63
N ILE A 312 3.82 2.22 17.51
CA ILE A 312 4.17 1.66 16.20
C ILE A 312 5.60 1.10 16.22
N ILE A 313 6.57 1.81 16.81
CA ILE A 313 7.95 1.31 16.94
C ILE A 313 7.97 0.01 17.75
N LEU A 314 7.35 0.01 18.94
CA LEU A 314 7.27 -1.19 19.79
C LEU A 314 6.63 -2.35 19.04
N CYS A 315 5.44 -2.14 18.48
CA CYS A 315 4.75 -3.18 17.74
C CYS A 315 5.57 -3.67 16.55
N SER A 316 6.28 -2.81 15.81
CA SER A 316 7.11 -3.23 14.67
C SER A 316 8.24 -4.20 15.07
N ILE A 317 8.80 -4.03 16.26
CA ILE A 317 9.86 -4.92 16.78
C ILE A 317 9.27 -6.27 17.20
N TRP A 318 8.05 -6.30 17.72
CA TRP A 318 7.43 -7.48 18.31
C TRP A 318 6.47 -8.24 17.38
N ILE A 319 6.06 -7.64 16.26
CA ILE A 319 5.05 -8.19 15.34
C ILE A 319 5.47 -9.51 14.68
N ALA A 320 6.77 -9.71 14.48
CA ALA A 320 7.35 -10.90 13.88
C ALA A 320 8.68 -11.23 14.60
N PRO A 321 8.93 -12.52 14.93
CA PRO A 321 10.19 -12.91 15.55
C PRO A 321 11.40 -12.69 14.62
N ASP A 322 11.22 -12.94 13.32
CA ASP A 322 12.25 -12.86 12.31
C ASP A 322 11.67 -12.54 10.91
N PHE A 323 12.56 -12.28 9.96
CA PHE A 323 12.22 -11.97 8.56
C PHE A 323 11.46 -13.11 7.85
N GLN A 324 11.77 -14.38 8.14
CA GLN A 324 11.12 -15.51 7.47
C GLN A 324 9.66 -15.62 7.91
N GLN A 325 9.38 -15.49 9.20
CA GLN A 325 8.01 -15.49 9.72
C GLN A 325 7.21 -14.29 9.20
N MET A 326 7.84 -13.11 9.09
CA MET A 326 7.20 -11.95 8.47
C MET A 326 6.83 -12.23 7.01
N ASN A 327 7.75 -12.75 6.20
CA ASN A 327 7.47 -13.08 4.80
C ASN A 327 6.41 -14.17 4.64
N HIS A 328 6.42 -15.17 5.52
CA HIS A 328 5.37 -16.18 5.54
C HIS A 328 4.00 -15.53 5.75
N ALA A 329 3.87 -14.65 6.75
CA ALA A 329 2.63 -13.92 7.00
C ALA A 329 2.21 -13.03 5.82
N LEU A 330 3.14 -12.32 5.17
CA LEU A 330 2.89 -11.49 3.99
C LEU A 330 2.36 -12.29 2.78
N SER A 331 2.75 -13.56 2.68
CA SER A 331 2.30 -14.45 1.59
C SER A 331 1.05 -15.28 1.92
N THR A 332 0.60 -15.29 3.19
CA THR A 332 -0.48 -16.16 3.66
C THR A 332 -1.59 -15.40 4.39
N SER A 333 -1.42 -15.14 5.69
CA SER A 333 -2.46 -14.62 6.58
C SER A 333 -2.80 -13.14 6.34
N ILE A 334 -1.80 -12.30 6.07
CA ILE A 334 -1.98 -10.85 5.88
C ILE A 334 -2.90 -10.55 4.68
N PRO A 335 -2.73 -11.18 3.49
CA PRO A 335 -3.63 -10.95 2.37
C PRO A 335 -5.10 -11.17 2.70
N PHE A 336 -5.45 -12.28 3.34
CA PHE A 336 -6.85 -12.58 3.71
C PHE A 336 -7.39 -11.60 4.75
N PHE A 337 -6.59 -11.26 5.76
CA PHE A 337 -6.97 -10.26 6.76
C PHE A 337 -7.22 -8.88 6.13
N SER A 338 -6.31 -8.42 5.26
CA SER A 338 -6.45 -7.15 4.54
C SER A 338 -7.68 -7.15 3.64
N LEU A 339 -7.93 -8.20 2.86
CA LEU A 339 -9.12 -8.29 2.00
C LEU A 339 -10.42 -8.31 2.81
N LEU A 340 -10.44 -9.03 3.93
CA LEU A 340 -11.59 -9.05 4.85
C LEU A 340 -11.90 -7.64 5.38
N MET A 341 -10.89 -6.97 5.93
CA MET A 341 -11.06 -5.65 6.55
C MET A 341 -11.27 -4.54 5.51
N GLN A 342 -10.61 -4.58 4.36
CA GLN A 342 -10.60 -3.45 3.42
C GLN A 342 -11.64 -3.58 2.31
N VAL A 343 -12.17 -4.78 2.06
CA VAL A 343 -13.14 -5.04 0.98
C VAL A 343 -14.43 -5.64 1.51
N VAL A 344 -14.35 -6.78 2.22
CA VAL A 344 -15.55 -7.54 2.62
C VAL A 344 -16.39 -6.78 3.64
N VAL A 345 -15.80 -6.32 4.73
CA VAL A 345 -16.54 -5.57 5.77
C VAL A 345 -17.16 -4.27 5.22
N PRO A 346 -16.43 -3.42 4.46
CA PRO A 346 -17.02 -2.25 3.82
C PRO A 346 -18.14 -2.60 2.81
N ALA A 347 -18.01 -3.71 2.07
CA ALA A 347 -19.07 -4.18 1.18
C ALA A 347 -20.34 -4.55 1.96
N CYS A 348 -20.22 -5.27 3.08
CA CYS A 348 -21.35 -5.59 3.96
C CYS A 348 -22.04 -4.33 4.51
N LEU A 349 -21.25 -3.32 4.89
CA LEU A 349 -21.77 -2.02 5.33
C LEU A 349 -22.53 -1.31 4.21
N LEU A 350 -22.00 -1.30 2.98
CA LEU A 350 -22.67 -0.71 1.82
C LEU A 350 -24.01 -1.41 1.52
N VAL A 351 -24.03 -2.75 1.52
CA VAL A 351 -25.26 -3.54 1.35
C VAL A 351 -26.28 -3.16 2.43
N THR A 352 -25.85 -3.07 3.69
CA THR A 352 -26.72 -2.69 4.82
C THR A 352 -27.35 -1.31 4.61
N VAL A 353 -26.57 -0.33 4.16
CA VAL A 353 -27.07 1.04 3.87
C VAL A 353 -28.08 1.03 2.72
N VAL A 354 -27.81 0.30 1.64
CA VAL A 354 -28.70 0.22 0.48
C VAL A 354 -30.02 -0.47 0.84
N VAL A 355 -29.98 -1.54 1.64
CA VAL A 355 -31.18 -2.26 2.09
C VAL A 355 -32.02 -1.38 3.02
N LYS A 356 -31.43 -0.77 4.05
CA LYS A 356 -32.16 0.14 4.97
C LYS A 356 -32.77 1.33 4.23
N GLY A 357 -32.04 1.92 3.28
CA GLY A 357 -32.53 3.05 2.48
C GLY A 357 -33.70 2.70 1.55
N ARG A 358 -33.85 1.44 1.13
CA ARG A 358 -35.03 0.96 0.38
C ARG A 358 -36.22 0.70 1.29
N ILE A 359 -35.99 0.18 2.49
CA ILE A 359 -37.05 -0.12 3.47
C ILE A 359 -37.70 1.19 3.97
N LEU A 360 -36.92 2.24 4.23
CA LEU A 360 -37.43 3.54 4.71
C LEU A 360 -38.14 4.39 3.61
N ARG A 361 -38.10 3.96 2.34
CA ARG A 361 -38.78 4.63 1.22
C ARG A 361 -40.10 3.94 0.83
N ARG A 362 -40.38 2.77 1.38
CA ARG A 362 -41.69 2.11 1.34
C ARG A 362 -42.42 2.44 2.62
#